data_AF-A0A3D2MXP1-F1
#
_entry.id   AF-A0A3D2MXP1-F1
#
_cell.length_a   1.000
_cell.length_b   1.000
_cell.length_c   1.000
_cell.angle_alpha   90.00
_cell.angle_beta   90.00
_cell.angle_gamma   90.00
#
_symmetry.space_group_name_H-M   'P 1'
#
loop_
_entity.id
_entity.type
_entity.pdbx_description
1 polymer ?
#
loop_
_entity_poly.entity_id
_entity_poly.type
_entity_poly.pdbx_seq_one_letter_code
_entity_poly.pdbx_strand_id
1 'polypeptide(L)'
;ATLLFLALDGHLLLIAAVVESYQLIPIGVAGLPAASLSAVVALGTTVFAGGILLALPALTALLLINVAFGIVTRTAPQLNIFAVGFPVTILAGLFIMFLVMPGFIEALTQLIGSSLQRGLGVFG
;
A
#
# COMPACT_ATOMS: atom_id res chain seq x y z
N ALA A 1 -2.20 -8.85 -2.79
CA ALA A 1 -1.60 -8.02 -3.87
C ALA A 1 -1.36 -8.84 -5.14
N THR A 2 -0.61 -9.94 -5.11
CA THR A 2 -0.32 -10.76 -6.31
C THR A 2 -1.57 -11.30 -7.00
N LEU A 3 -2.50 -11.92 -6.26
CA LEU A 3 -3.75 -12.41 -6.84
C LEU A 3 -4.59 -11.30 -7.48
N LEU A 4 -4.66 -10.14 -6.82
CA LEU A 4 -5.37 -8.97 -7.36
C LEU A 4 -4.69 -8.46 -8.64
N PHE A 5 -3.36 -8.43 -8.67
CA PHE A 5 -2.59 -8.06 -9.85
C PHE A 5 -2.86 -9.00 -11.04
N LEU A 6 -2.96 -10.31 -10.80
CA LEU A 6 -3.36 -11.28 -11.83
C LEU A 6 -4.82 -11.08 -12.25
N ALA A 7 -5.74 -10.87 -11.30
CA ALA A 7 -7.16 -10.67 -11.57
C ALA A 7 -7.47 -9.40 -12.38
N LEU A 8 -6.57 -8.41 -12.35
CA LEU A 8 -6.65 -7.17 -13.12
C LEU A 8 -5.88 -7.24 -14.44
N ASP A 9 -5.41 -8.43 -14.86
CA ASP A 9 -4.58 -8.62 -16.04
C ASP A 9 -3.29 -7.78 -16.06
N GLY A 10 -2.82 -7.37 -14.88
CA GLY A 10 -1.64 -6.50 -14.77
C GLY A 10 -0.38 -7.12 -15.37
N HIS A 11 -0.29 -8.45 -15.39
CA HIS A 11 0.79 -9.19 -16.02
C HIS A 11 0.82 -9.01 -17.55
N LEU A 12 -0.34 -9.01 -18.23
CA LEU A 12 -0.42 -8.74 -19.66
C LEU A 12 -0.01 -7.30 -19.95
N LEU A 13 -0.43 -6.36 -19.10
CA LEU A 13 -0.12 -4.94 -19.26
C LEU A 13 1.37 -4.65 -19.02
N LEU A 14 2.04 -5.37 -18.12
CA LEU A 14 3.50 -5.32 -17.98
C LEU A 14 4.23 -5.85 -19.21
N ILE A 15 3.75 -6.94 -19.81
CA ILE A 15 4.35 -7.48 -21.05
C ILE A 15 4.18 -6.46 -22.19
N ALA A 16 2.99 -5.87 -22.32
CA ALA A 16 2.74 -4.81 -23.29
C ALA A 16 3.67 -3.60 -23.07
N ALA A 17 3.87 -3.18 -21.81
CA ALA A 17 4.79 -2.11 -21.44
C ALA A 17 6.23 -2.36 -21.92
N VAL A 18 6.71 -3.59 -21.74
CA VAL A 18 8.06 -3.99 -22.18
C VAL A 18 8.15 -3.96 -23.71
N VAL A 19 7.15 -4.46 -24.43
CA VAL A 19 7.12 -4.41 -25.90
C VAL A 19 7.12 -2.96 -26.40
N GLU A 20 6.31 -2.08 -25.80
CA GLU A 20 6.24 -0.66 -26.15
C GLU A 20 7.55 0.08 -25.86
N SER A 21 8.25 -0.27 -24.77
CA SER A 21 9.53 0.34 -24.41
C SER A 21 10.60 0.23 -25.50
N TYR A 22 10.56 -0.81 -26.35
CA TYR A 22 11.49 -0.96 -27.48
C TYR A 22 11.23 0.05 -28.61
N GLN A 23 10.01 0.57 -28.71
CA GLN A 23 9.68 1.64 -29.67
C GLN A 23 10.08 3.01 -29.12
N LEU A 24 9.92 3.21 -27.80
CA LEU A 24 10.21 4.48 -27.14
C LEU A 24 11.71 4.69 -26.88
N ILE A 25 12.45 3.62 -26.56
CA ILE A 25 13.89 3.64 -26.32
C ILE A 25 14.58 2.70 -27.32
N PRO A 26 14.88 3.17 -28.55
CA PRO A 26 15.50 2.35 -29.56
C PRO A 26 16.92 1.94 -29.16
N ILE A 27 17.28 0.71 -29.54
CA ILE A 27 18.57 0.10 -29.21
C ILE A 27 19.70 0.92 -29.84
N GLY A 28 20.57 1.51 -29.02
CA GLY A 28 21.86 2.05 -29.44
C GLY A 28 21.98 3.57 -29.64
N VAL A 29 20.94 4.38 -29.43
CA VAL A 29 20.99 5.82 -29.79
C VAL A 29 21.07 6.80 -28.61
N ALA A 30 20.56 6.46 -27.43
CA ALA A 30 20.83 7.16 -26.16
C ALA A 30 20.30 6.31 -24.99
N GLY A 31 20.97 6.33 -23.85
CA GLY A 31 20.45 5.72 -22.61
C GLY A 31 19.19 6.43 -22.10
N LEU A 32 18.66 5.97 -20.96
CA LEU A 32 17.50 6.57 -20.30
C LEU A 32 17.70 8.08 -20.03
N PRO A 33 16.77 8.96 -20.44
CA PRO A 33 16.80 10.37 -20.10
C PRO A 33 16.82 10.59 -18.58
N ALA A 34 17.50 11.64 -18.11
CA ALA A 34 17.51 11.99 -16.69
C ALA A 34 16.08 12.24 -16.12
N ALA A 35 15.16 12.71 -16.96
CA ALA A 35 13.75 12.88 -16.62
C ALA A 35 13.03 11.54 -16.34
N SER A 36 13.37 10.48 -17.07
CA SER A 36 12.87 9.13 -16.78
C SER A 36 13.40 8.63 -15.43
N LEU A 37 14.64 8.97 -15.08
CA LEU A 37 15.23 8.59 -13.79
C LEU A 37 14.51 9.26 -12.61
N SER A 38 14.18 10.55 -12.72
CA SER A 38 13.43 11.26 -11.68
C SER A 38 11.98 10.75 -11.56
N ALA A 39 11.37 10.34 -12.67
CA ALA A 39 10.05 9.70 -12.66
C ALA A 39 10.06 8.35 -11.91
N VAL A 40 11.11 7.54 -12.06
CA VAL A 40 11.29 6.31 -11.27
C VAL A 40 11.42 6.62 -9.79
N VAL A 41 12.19 7.66 -9.42
CA VAL A 41 12.31 8.08 -8.01
C VAL A 41 10.95 8.50 -7.43
N ALA A 42 10.12 9.20 -8.21
CA ALA A 42 8.77 9.59 -7.81
C ALA A 42 7.81 8.41 -7.57
N LEU A 43 8.05 7.26 -8.21
CA LEU A 43 7.31 6.02 -7.89
C LEU A 43 7.59 5.56 -6.46
N GLY A 44 8.80 5.80 -5.92
CA GLY A 44 9.13 5.53 -4.52
C GLY A 44 8.22 6.30 -3.55
N THR A 45 7.93 7.58 -3.84
CA THR A 45 6.96 8.37 -3.08
C THR A 45 5.57 7.76 -3.14
N THR A 46 5.17 7.24 -4.30
CA THR A 46 3.87 6.57 -4.48
C THR A 46 3.76 5.31 -3.61
N VAL A 47 4.85 4.52 -3.49
CA VAL A 47 4.90 3.33 -2.64
C VAL A 47 4.69 3.69 -1.17
N PHE A 48 5.45 4.66 -0.65
CA PHE A 48 5.34 5.07 0.76
C PHE A 48 3.99 5.73 1.07
N ALA A 49 3.57 6.69 0.25
CA ALA A 49 2.31 7.39 0.45
C ALA A 49 1.12 6.42 0.36
N GLY A 50 1.12 5.54 -0.65
CA GLY A 50 0.09 4.52 -0.84
C GLY A 50 0.06 3.49 0.29
N GLY A 51 1.23 3.03 0.75
CA GLY A 51 1.34 2.10 1.87
C GLY A 51 0.80 2.69 3.18
N ILE A 52 1.15 3.95 3.48
CA ILE A 52 0.58 4.67 4.64
C ILE A 52 -0.92 4.81 4.49
N LEU A 53 -1.40 5.27 3.33
CA LEU A 53 -2.83 5.51 3.09
C LEU A 53 -3.67 4.23 3.23
N LEU A 54 -3.15 3.09 2.74
CA LEU A 54 -3.77 1.78 2.93
C LEU A 54 -3.78 1.33 4.40
N ALA A 55 -2.74 1.67 5.17
CA ALA A 55 -2.62 1.30 6.58
C ALA A 55 -3.38 2.26 7.53
N LEU A 56 -3.68 3.50 7.09
CA LEU A 56 -4.27 4.56 7.91
C LEU A 56 -5.50 4.10 8.73
N PRO A 57 -6.52 3.44 8.15
CA PRO A 57 -7.72 3.10 8.91
C PRO A 57 -7.46 2.13 10.06
N ALA A 58 -6.57 1.16 9.84
CA ALA A 58 -6.18 0.19 10.87
C ALA A 58 -5.26 0.83 11.92
N LEU A 59 -4.30 1.65 11.50
CA LEU A 59 -3.37 2.35 12.38
C LEU A 59 -4.09 3.31 13.33
N THR A 60 -5.04 4.10 12.83
CA THR A 60 -5.80 5.04 13.66
C THR A 60 -6.67 4.31 14.67
N ALA A 61 -7.33 3.24 14.27
CA ALA A 61 -8.15 2.43 15.18
C ALA A 61 -7.30 1.74 16.26
N LEU A 62 -6.16 1.16 15.91
CA LEU A 62 -5.22 0.56 16.87
C LEU A 62 -4.62 1.60 17.83
N LEU A 63 -4.31 2.80 17.32
CA LEU A 63 -3.83 3.90 18.15
C LEU A 63 -4.91 4.31 19.18
N LEU A 64 -6.16 4.44 18.76
CA LEU A 64 -7.28 4.74 19.66
C LEU A 64 -7.49 3.65 20.72
N ILE A 65 -7.37 2.38 20.33
CA ILE A 65 -7.44 1.25 21.27
C ILE A 65 -6.32 1.33 22.30
N ASN A 66 -5.08 1.61 21.88
CA ASN A 66 -3.94 1.75 22.80
C ASN A 66 -4.13 2.94 23.76
N VAL A 67 -4.66 4.06 23.27
CA VAL A 67 -5.00 5.22 24.11
C VAL A 67 -6.10 4.86 25.11
N ALA A 68 -7.16 4.18 24.67
CA ALA A 68 -8.23 3.72 25.56
C ALA A 68 -7.70 2.77 26.64
N PHE A 69 -6.83 1.84 26.30
CA PHE A 69 -6.15 0.97 27.27
C PHE A 69 -5.27 1.75 28.24
N GLY A 70 -4.55 2.78 27.77
CA GLY A 70 -3.78 3.68 28.62
C GLY A 70 -4.65 4.43 29.65
N ILE A 71 -5.90 4.74 29.31
CA ILE A 71 -6.86 5.33 30.25
C ILE A 71 -7.35 4.26 31.24
N VAL A 72 -7.71 3.07 30.76
CA VAL A 72 -8.20 1.96 31.60
C VAL A 72 -7.17 1.57 32.66
N THR A 73 -5.89 1.46 32.30
CA THR A 73 -4.83 1.12 33.26
C THR A 73 -4.65 2.18 34.33
N ARG A 74 -4.88 3.46 34.00
CA ARG A 74 -4.88 4.54 35.00
C ARG A 74 -6.06 4.41 35.97
N THR A 75 -7.24 4.03 35.48
CA THR A 75 -8.45 3.92 36.32
C THR A 75 -8.53 2.61 37.13
N ALA A 76 -7.94 1.53 36.63
CA ALA A 76 -7.95 0.21 37.25
C ALA A 76 -6.54 -0.40 37.25
N PRO A 77 -5.62 0.07 38.11
CA PRO A 77 -4.20 -0.32 38.10
C PRO A 77 -3.97 -1.79 38.45
N GLN A 78 -4.97 -2.45 39.04
CA GLN A 78 -4.98 -3.88 39.35
C GLN A 78 -5.22 -4.79 38.13
N LEU A 79 -5.68 -4.23 36.99
CA LEU A 79 -5.78 -4.99 35.76
C LEU A 79 -4.39 -5.20 35.17
N ASN A 80 -3.95 -6.45 35.10
CA ASN A 80 -2.75 -6.83 34.37
C ASN A 80 -2.99 -6.58 32.87
N ILE A 81 -2.46 -5.47 32.35
CA ILE A 81 -2.62 -5.08 30.95
C ILE A 81 -2.06 -6.13 29.99
N PHE A 82 -1.06 -6.90 30.40
CA PHE A 82 -0.55 -7.98 29.57
C PHE A 82 -1.53 -9.16 29.48
N ALA A 83 -2.30 -9.41 30.53
CA ALA A 83 -3.29 -10.49 30.54
C ALA A 83 -4.56 -10.14 29.75
N VAL A 84 -5.00 -8.88 29.75
CA VAL A 84 -6.27 -8.46 29.14
C VAL A 84 -6.08 -7.63 27.88
N GLY A 85 -5.09 -6.74 27.84
CA GLY A 85 -4.85 -5.82 26.72
C GLY A 85 -4.43 -6.54 25.45
N PHE A 86 -3.48 -7.48 25.51
CA PHE A 86 -3.03 -8.19 24.31
C PHE A 86 -4.15 -8.99 23.61
N PRO A 87 -4.92 -9.85 24.31
CA PRO A 87 -6.03 -10.56 23.68
C PRO A 87 -7.04 -9.61 23.01
N VAL A 88 -7.38 -8.50 23.68
CA VAL A 88 -8.36 -7.55 23.15
C VAL A 88 -7.80 -6.81 21.94
N THR A 89 -6.54 -6.33 21.98
CA THR A 89 -5.93 -5.64 20.83
C THR A 89 -5.80 -6.56 19.62
N ILE A 90 -5.49 -7.84 19.80
CA ILE A 90 -5.45 -8.83 18.70
C ILE A 90 -6.85 -9.02 18.09
N LEU A 91 -7.87 -9.29 18.91
CA LEU A 91 -9.24 -9.50 18.43
C LEU A 91 -9.80 -8.25 17.75
N ALA A 92 -9.60 -7.08 18.35
CA ALA A 92 -10.04 -5.82 17.79
C ALA A 92 -9.29 -5.51 16.49
N GLY A 93 -7.97 -5.71 16.43
CA GLY A 93 -7.18 -5.52 15.21
C GLY A 93 -7.64 -6.41 14.06
N LEU A 94 -7.96 -7.67 14.34
CA LEU A 94 -8.45 -8.63 13.34
C LEU A 94 -9.87 -8.26 12.86
N PHE A 95 -10.73 -7.81 13.77
CA PHE A 95 -12.07 -7.30 13.45
C PHE A 95 -12.03 -6.01 12.61
N ILE A 96 -11.15 -5.08 12.96
CA ILE A 96 -10.93 -3.85 12.19
C ILE A 96 -10.41 -4.18 10.80
N MET A 97 -9.45 -5.09 10.69
CA MET A 97 -8.93 -5.53 9.39
C MET A 97 -10.07 -6.08 8.53
N PHE A 98 -10.91 -6.96 9.09
CA PHE A 98 -12.08 -7.51 8.39
C PHE A 98 -13.04 -6.41 7.89
N LEU A 99 -13.35 -5.42 8.73
CA LEU A 99 -14.24 -4.31 8.36
C LEU A 99 -13.65 -3.42 7.25
N VAL A 100 -12.33 -3.20 7.26
CA VAL A 100 -11.65 -2.32 6.30
C VAL A 100 -11.34 -3.04 4.98
N MET A 101 -11.35 -4.38 4.93
CA MET A 101 -10.98 -5.18 3.76
C MET A 101 -11.64 -4.73 2.43
N PRO A 102 -12.94 -4.41 2.36
CA PRO A 102 -13.55 -3.98 1.10
C PRO A 102 -12.93 -2.69 0.56
N GLY A 103 -12.77 -1.68 1.41
CA GLY A 103 -12.12 -0.41 1.04
C GLY A 103 -10.63 -0.58 0.75
N PHE A 104 -9.95 -1.50 1.44
CA PHE A 104 -8.56 -1.86 1.15
C PHE A 104 -8.40 -2.42 -0.27
N ILE A 105 -9.30 -3.32 -0.70
CA ILE A 105 -9.26 -3.90 -2.06
C ILE A 105 -9.49 -2.81 -3.11
N GLU A 106 -10.45 -1.92 -2.89
CA GLU A 106 -10.73 -0.81 -3.81
C GLU A 106 -9.52 0.13 -3.94
N ALA A 107 -8.96 0.58 -2.81
CA ALA A 107 -7.78 1.44 -2.79
C ALA A 107 -6.57 0.77 -3.44
N LEU A 108 -6.35 -0.53 -3.19
CA LEU A 108 -5.24 -1.27 -3.80
C LEU A 108 -5.42 -1.42 -5.31
N THR A 109 -6.65 -1.62 -5.79
CA THR A 109 -6.98 -1.67 -7.23
C THR A 109 -6.65 -0.36 -7.92
N GLN A 110 -7.08 0.77 -7.34
CA GLN A 110 -6.77 2.11 -7.85
C GLN A 110 -5.27 2.40 -7.84
N LEU A 111 -4.56 1.98 -6.79
CA LEU A 111 -3.12 2.15 -6.67
C LEU A 111 -2.37 1.35 -7.74
N ILE A 112 -2.72 0.08 -7.95
CA ILE A 112 -2.11 -0.76 -8.99
C ILE A 112 -2.33 -0.14 -10.37
N GLY A 113 -3.58 0.24 -10.71
CA GLY A 113 -3.90 0.84 -12.00
C GLY A 113 -3.14 2.14 -12.28
N SER A 114 -3.17 3.08 -11.32
CA SER A 114 -2.47 4.36 -11.45
C SER A 114 -0.94 4.22 -11.50
N SER A 115 -0.38 3.28 -10.75
CA SER A 115 1.07 3.03 -10.74
C SER A 115 1.56 2.44 -12.05
N LEU A 116 0.76 1.56 -12.65
CA LEU A 116 1.08 0.90 -13.92
C LEU A 116 1.01 1.90 -15.09
N GLN A 117 0.01 2.78 -15.09
CA GLN A 117 -0.09 3.86 -16.07
C GLN A 117 1.05 4.88 -15.94
N ARG A 118 1.44 5.24 -14.71
CA ARG A 118 2.61 6.11 -14.47
C ARG A 118 3.92 5.45 -14.88
N GLY A 119 4.05 4.14 -14.68
CA GLY A 119 5.22 3.38 -15.11
C GLY A 119 5.42 3.40 -16.63
N LEU A 120 4.34 3.32 -17.41
CA LEU A 120 4.39 3.47 -18.87
C LEU A 120 4.89 4.85 -19.31
N GLY A 121 4.42 5.91 -18.65
CA GLY A 121 4.85 7.29 -18.90
C GLY A 121 6.29 7.61 -18.48
N VAL A 122 7.03 6.68 -17.90
CA VAL A 122 8.48 6.85 -17.66
C VAL A 122 9.28 6.63 -18.95
N PHE A 123 8.74 5.84 -19.87
CA PHE A 123 9.45 5.41 -21.07
C PHE A 123 9.24 6.32 -22.29
N GLY A 124 8.18 7.15 -22.31
CA GLY A 124 7.87 8.11 -23.39
C GLY A 124 7.84 9.55 -22.90
#